data_AF-A0A549T1Y2-F1
#
_entry.id   AF-A0A549T1Y2-F1
#
_cell.length_a   1.000
_cell.length_b   1.000
_cell.length_c   1.000
_cell.angle_alpha   90.00
_cell.angle_beta   90.00
_cell.angle_gamma   90.00
#
_symmetry.space_group_name_H-M   'P 1'
#
loop_
_entity.id
_entity.type
_entity.pdbx_description
1 polymer ?
#
loop_
_entity_poly.entity_id
_entity_poly.type
_entity_poly.pdbx_seq_one_letter_code
_entity_poly.pdbx_strand_id
1 'polypeptide(L)' 'MSPITLSPITRAETSMSRIICITLNPTLDLSNDATKVVPTHKVRVRNQRQEVGGGGINVARVIAELGG' A
#
# COMPACT_ATOMS: atom_id res chain seq x y z
N MET A 1 -13.52 -52.86 22.68
CA MET A 1 -14.10 -51.90 21.70
C MET A 1 -13.93 -50.52 22.29
N SER A 2 -12.93 -49.75 21.83
CA SER A 2 -12.69 -48.38 22.30
C SER A 2 -13.46 -47.41 21.38
N PRO A 3 -14.17 -46.39 21.91
CA PRO A 3 -14.90 -45.45 21.07
C PRO A 3 -13.91 -44.54 20.33
N ILE A 4 -14.20 -44.29 19.05
CA ILE A 4 -13.47 -43.35 18.20
C ILE A 4 -13.88 -41.94 18.62
N THR A 5 -13.00 -41.23 19.31
CA THR A 5 -13.17 -39.80 19.60
C THR A 5 -12.98 -39.02 18.31
N LEU A 6 -14.08 -38.53 17.72
CA LEU A 6 -14.03 -37.57 16.62
C LEU A 6 -13.44 -36.27 17.15
N SER A 7 -12.20 -35.96 16.78
CA SER A 7 -11.60 -34.65 17.03
C SER A 7 -12.42 -33.58 16.29
N PRO A 8 -12.63 -32.38 16.86
CA PRO A 8 -13.28 -31.30 16.14
C PRO A 8 -12.51 -31.04 14.84
N ILE A 9 -13.21 -30.97 13.71
CA ILE A 9 -12.66 -30.43 12.47
C ILE A 9 -12.27 -28.99 12.80
N THR A 10 -10.97 -28.76 13.05
CA THR A 10 -10.42 -27.41 13.21
C THR A 10 -10.85 -26.66 11.97
N ARG A 11 -11.75 -25.68 12.11
CA ARG A 11 -11.97 -24.68 11.06
C ARG A 11 -10.57 -24.20 10.73
N ALA A 12 -10.14 -24.36 9.48
CA ALA A 12 -8.92 -23.73 9.03
C ALA A 12 -9.11 -22.24 9.33
N GLU A 13 -8.46 -21.76 10.38
CA GLU A 13 -8.26 -20.33 10.56
C GLU A 13 -7.61 -19.90 9.25
N THR A 14 -8.29 -19.05 8.49
CA THR A 14 -7.70 -18.37 7.35
C THR A 14 -6.62 -17.46 7.93
N SER A 15 -5.46 -18.05 8.20
CA SER A 15 -4.26 -17.37 8.63
C SER A 15 -3.90 -16.40 7.53
N MET A 16 -4.27 -15.13 7.73
CA MET A 16 -3.85 -14.05 6.84
C MET A 16 -2.33 -14.01 6.89
N SER A 17 -1.70 -14.36 5.77
CA SER A 17 -0.25 -14.36 5.67
C SER A 17 0.26 -12.94 5.92
N ARG A 18 1.22 -12.78 6.85
CA ARG A 18 1.77 -11.46 7.13
C ARG A 18 2.60 -10.98 5.95
N ILE A 19 2.21 -9.85 5.36
CA ILE A 19 2.94 -9.22 4.27
C ILE A 19 3.83 -8.10 4.83
N ILE A 20 5.11 -8.11 4.44
CA ILE A 20 6.06 -7.05 4.78
C ILE A 20 6.46 -6.35 3.49
N CYS A 21 6.28 -5.04 3.45
CA CYS A 21 6.72 -4.20 2.33
C CYS A 21 7.90 -3.33 2.76
N ILE A 22 8.97 -3.30 1.95
CA ILE A 22 10.17 -2.52 2.22
C ILE A 22 10.37 -1.50 1.11
N THR A 23 10.62 -0.24 1.49
CA THR A 23 11.07 0.81 0.57
C THR A 23 12.40 1.34 1.06
N LEU A 24 13.48 0.99 0.37
CA LEU A 24 14.84 1.41 0.76
C LEU A 24 15.09 2.90 0.52
N ASN A 25 14.41 3.47 -0.47
CA ASN A 25 14.49 4.89 -0.81
C ASN A 25 13.09 5.51 -0.83
N PRO A 26 12.50 5.82 0.34
CA PRO A 26 11.19 6.46 0.41
C PRO A 26 11.25 7.89 -0.13
N THR A 27 10.13 8.37 -0.64
CA THR A 27 10.01 9.72 -1.19
C THR A 27 8.82 10.46 -0.59
N LEU A 28 8.89 11.79 -0.66
CA LEU A 28 7.71 12.64 -0.52
C LEU A 28 7.34 13.10 -1.93
N ASP A 29 6.28 12.53 -2.47
CA ASP A 29 5.81 12.84 -3.82
C ASP A 29 5.00 14.14 -3.77
N LEU A 30 5.37 15.08 -4.65
CA LEU A 30 4.72 16.39 -4.76
C LEU A 30 3.98 16.46 -6.09
N SER A 31 2.65 16.58 -6.05
CA SER A 31 1.83 16.86 -7.23
C SER A 31 1.27 18.27 -7.17
N ASN A 32 1.26 18.96 -8.30
CA ASN A 32 0.77 20.33 -8.40
C ASN A 32 0.04 20.55 -9.72
N ASP A 33 -0.88 21.50 -9.73
CA ASP A 33 -1.57 21.92 -10.94
C ASP A 33 -0.78 23.06 -11.62
N ALA A 34 -0.58 22.97 -12.94
CA ALA A 34 -0.01 24.02 -13.77
C ALA A 34 -0.92 24.27 -14.97
N THR A 35 -1.13 25.54 -15.35
CA THR A 35 -1.93 25.85 -16.54
C THR A 35 -1.24 25.34 -17.82
N LYS A 36 0.09 25.41 -17.89
CA LYS A 36 0.91 24.86 -18.98
C LYS A 36 2.35 24.67 -18.50
N VAL A 37 3.00 23.60 -18.96
CA VAL A 37 4.44 23.39 -18.79
C VAL A 37 5.15 23.84 -20.06
N VAL A 38 6.11 24.76 -19.93
CA VAL A 38 6.83 25.36 -21.06
C VAL A 38 8.32 25.36 -20.73
N PRO A 39 9.20 24.93 -21.66
CA PRO A 39 10.64 24.98 -21.42
C PRO A 39 11.14 26.42 -21.22
N THR A 40 12.26 26.54 -20.50
CA THR A 40 13.01 27.79 -20.23
C THR A 40 12.27 28.92 -19.49
N HIS A 41 11.01 28.72 -19.12
CA HIS A 41 10.20 29.69 -18.40
C HIS A 41 9.83 29.16 -17.01
N LYS A 42 9.79 30.05 -16.00
CA LYS A 42 9.29 29.68 -14.67
C LYS A 42 7.81 29.32 -14.75
N VAL A 43 7.48 28.07 -14.42
CA VAL A 43 6.10 27.61 -14.33
C VAL A 43 5.58 27.89 -12.92
N ARG A 44 4.53 28.72 -12.81
CA ARG A 44 3.85 28.93 -11.54
C ARG A 44 2.82 27.83 -11.32
N VAL A 45 2.98 27.10 -10.21
CA VAL A 45 2.10 26.00 -9.82
C VAL A 45 1.16 26.40 -8.68
N ARG A 46 0.09 25.63 -8.50
CA ARG A 46 -0.91 25.79 -7.43
C ARG A 46 -1.43 24.44 -6.96
N ASN A 47 -2.21 24.44 -5.88
CA ASN A 47 -2.87 23.24 -5.32
C ASN A 47 -1.89 22.10 -5.02
N GLN A 48 -0.77 22.40 -4.35
CA GLN A 48 0.23 21.41 -3.99
C GLN A 48 -0.38 20.32 -3.10
N ARG A 49 -0.25 19.06 -3.52
CA ARG A 49 -0.57 17.88 -2.71
C ARG A 49 0.72 17.13 -2.40
N GLN A 50 0.80 16.61 -1.19
CA GLN A 50 1.94 15.82 -0.72
C GLN A 50 1.45 14.41 -0.41
N GLU A 51 2.15 13.43 -0.96
CA GLU A 51 1.85 12.02 -0.78
C GLU A 51 3.12 11.26 -0.39
N VAL A 52 2.97 10.21 0.40
CA VAL A 52 4.10 9.35 0.75
C VAL A 52 4.38 8.44 -0.44
N GLY A 53 5.59 8.50 -0.97
CA GLY A 53 6.01 7.77 -2.16
C GLY A 53 7.01 6.66 -1.85
N GLY A 54 7.09 5.72 -2.79
CA GLY A 54 7.98 4.56 -2.70
C GLY A 54 7.27 3.25 -2.98
N GLY A 55 7.95 2.33 -3.67
CA GLY A 55 7.34 1.09 -4.17
C GLY A 55 6.67 0.25 -3.07
N GLY A 56 7.39 -0.04 -1.99
CA GLY A 56 6.82 -0.80 -0.87
C GLY A 56 5.73 -0.05 -0.11
N ILE A 57 5.82 1.28 0.00
CA ILE A 57 4.78 2.11 0.62
C ILE A 57 3.49 2.06 -0.20
N ASN A 58 3.59 2.22 -1.52
CA ASN A 58 2.45 2.14 -2.43
C ASN A 58 1.81 0.74 -2.42
N VAL A 59 2.62 -0.33 -2.41
CA VAL A 59 2.13 -1.71 -2.30
C VAL A 59 1.41 -1.93 -0.97
N ALA A 60 2.00 -1.51 0.16
CA ALA A 60 1.37 -1.62 1.48
C ALA A 60 0.03 -0.88 1.55
N ARG A 61 -0.05 0.31 0.94
CA ARG A 61 -1.29 1.11 0.87
C ARG A 61 -2.39 0.36 0.12
N VAL A 62 -2.08 -0.20 -1.05
CA VAL A 62 -3.06 -0.98 -1.84
C VAL A 62 -3.51 -2.25 -1.11
N ILE A 63 -2.59 -2.98 -0.47
CA ILE A 63 -2.94 -4.15 0.35
C ILE A 63 -3.95 -3.76 1.45
N ALA A 64 -3.69 -2.66 2.15
CA ALA A 64 -4.60 -2.17 3.19
C ALA A 64 -5.97 -1.74 2.62
N GLU A 65 -6.00 -1.07 1.46
CA GLU A 65 -7.25 -0.68 0.76
C GLU A 65 -8.09 -1.89 0.32
N LEU A 66 -7.44 -3.02 0.01
CA LEU A 66 -8.11 -4.25 -0.43
C LEU A 66 -8.51 -5.19 0.71
N GLY A 67 -8.22 -4.84 1.97
CA GLY A 67 -8.65 -5.61 3.15
C GLY A 67 -7.59 -6.51 3.78
N GLY A 68 -6.33 -6.39 3.39
CA GLY A 68 -5.19 -7.14 3.95
C GLY A 68 -4.82 -8.39 3.17
#